data_AF-A0A5P2H579-F1
#
_entry.id   AF-A0A5P2H579-F1
#
_cell.length_a   1.000
_cell.length_b   1.000
_cell.length_c   1.000
_cell.angle_alpha   90.00
_cell.angle_beta   90.00
_cell.angle_gamma   90.00
#
_symmetry.space_group_name_H-M   'P 1'
#
loop_
_entity.id
_entity.type
_entity.pdbx_description
1 polymer ?
#
loop_
_entity_poly.entity_id
_entity_poly.type
_entity_poly.pdbx_seq_one_letter_code
_entity_poly.pdbx_strand_id
1 'polypeptide(L)'
;MHIENLIKMANQIGSFFEAMPDRTEAIGDIASHIKRFWEPRMRRALLAHVDATEGGEGLDPIVREAIAAHRASLEPAPVAVAS
;
A
#
# COMPACT_ATOMS: atom_id res chain seq x y z
N MET A 1 -13.90 6.01 6.35
CA MET A 1 -12.75 5.09 6.18
C MET A 1 -11.77 5.46 7.27
N HIS A 2 -11.42 4.51 8.13
CA HIS A 2 -10.48 4.73 9.24
C HIS A 2 -9.10 4.25 8.81
N ILE A 3 -8.09 5.11 8.95
CA ILE A 3 -6.74 4.81 8.45
C ILE A 3 -6.12 3.62 9.19
N GLU A 4 -6.44 3.45 10.46
CA GLU A 4 -6.03 2.36 11.34
C GLU A 4 -6.46 0.99 10.76
N ASN A 5 -7.65 0.93 10.16
CA ASN A 5 -8.14 -0.27 9.50
C ASN A 5 -7.37 -0.58 8.21
N LEU A 6 -7.00 0.45 7.43
CA LEU A 6 -6.17 0.25 6.23
C LEU A 6 -4.77 -0.22 6.62
N ILE A 7 -4.15 0.37 7.64
CA ILE A 7 -2.85 -0.05 8.17
C ILE A 7 -2.91 -1.52 8.59
N LYS A 8 -3.92 -1.90 9.38
CA LYS A 8 -4.11 -3.29 9.81
C LYS A 8 -4.22 -4.25 8.62
N MET A 9 -5.04 -3.92 7.62
CA MET A 9 -5.18 -4.76 6.42
C MET A 9 -3.88 -4.83 5.60
N ALA A 10 -3.17 -3.72 5.45
CA ALA A 10 -1.89 -3.68 4.73
C ALA A 10 -0.84 -4.54 5.43
N ASN A 11 -0.75 -4.47 6.76
CA ASN A 11 0.14 -5.31 7.56
C ASN A 11 -0.21 -6.79 7.47
N GLN A 12 -1.51 -7.14 7.47
CA GLN A 12 -1.93 -8.53 7.24
C GLN A 12 -1.49 -9.08 5.86
N ILE A 13 -1.52 -8.23 4.83
CA ILE A 13 -0.97 -8.57 3.50
C ILE A 13 0.56 -8.74 3.60
N GLY A 14 1.25 -7.81 4.27
CA GLY A 14 2.69 -7.87 4.50
C GLY A 14 3.12 -9.16 5.19
N SER A 15 2.50 -9.52 6.33
CA SER A 15 2.81 -10.74 7.08
C SER A 15 2.60 -12.02 6.27
N PHE A 16 1.64 -12.03 5.34
CA PHE A 16 1.43 -13.18 4.46
C PHE A 16 2.60 -13.39 3.50
N PHE A 17 3.09 -12.31 2.88
CA PHE A 17 4.18 -12.37 1.90
C PHE A 17 5.59 -12.39 2.53
N GLU A 18 5.73 -11.99 3.79
CA GLU A 18 7.00 -12.04 4.53
C GLU A 18 7.54 -13.47 4.71
N ALA A 19 6.68 -14.48 4.59
CA ALA A 19 7.09 -15.89 4.61
C ALA A 19 7.77 -16.35 3.30
N MET A 20 7.79 -15.52 2.24
CA MET A 20 8.45 -15.85 0.98
C MET A 20 9.98 -15.76 1.09
N PRO A 21 10.71 -16.65 0.40
CA PRO A 21 12.18 -16.64 0.42
C PRO A 21 12.78 -15.47 -0.37
N ASP A 22 12.09 -14.98 -1.41
CA ASP A 22 12.53 -13.83 -2.20
C ASP A 22 11.85 -12.55 -1.72
N ARG A 23 12.65 -11.67 -1.11
CA ARG A 23 12.17 -10.39 -0.58
C ARG A 23 11.72 -9.44 -1.69
N THR A 24 12.43 -9.41 -2.82
CA THR A 24 12.09 -8.53 -3.94
C THR A 24 10.77 -8.95 -4.58
N GLU A 25 10.54 -10.26 -4.72
CA GLU A 25 9.25 -10.81 -5.16
C GLU A 25 8.13 -10.45 -4.18
N ALA A 26 8.34 -10.67 -2.88
CA ALA A 26 7.35 -10.34 -1.83
C ALA A 26 6.92 -8.87 -1.84
N ILE A 27 7.86 -7.95 -1.98
CA ILE A 27 7.61 -6.49 -2.08
C ILE A 27 6.72 -6.18 -3.29
N GLY A 28 7.02 -6.79 -4.44
CA GLY A 28 6.22 -6.62 -5.66
C GLY A 28 4.80 -7.18 -5.51
N ASP A 29 4.67 -8.34 -4.88
CA ASP A 29 3.39 -9.00 -4.67
C ASP A 29 2.48 -8.26 -3.69
N ILE A 30 3.04 -7.67 -2.63
CA ILE A 30 2.29 -6.79 -1.71
C ILE A 30 1.68 -5.61 -2.49
N ALA A 31 2.50 -4.90 -3.28
CA ALA A 31 2.04 -3.76 -4.06
C ALA A 31 0.99 -4.16 -5.11
N SER A 32 1.22 -5.28 -5.80
CA SER A 32 0.27 -5.86 -6.76
C SER A 32 -1.06 -6.21 -6.10
N HIS A 33 -1.04 -6.82 -4.92
CA HIS A 33 -2.23 -7.18 -4.17
C HIS A 33 -3.04 -5.93 -3.79
N ILE A 34 -2.39 -4.93 -3.19
CA ILE A 34 -3.04 -3.66 -2.84
C ILE A 34 -3.65 -3.02 -4.10
N LYS A 35 -2.91 -2.93 -5.20
CA LYS A 35 -3.39 -2.35 -6.45
C LYS A 35 -4.64 -3.04 -7.00
N ARG A 36 -4.65 -4.38 -6.99
CA ARG A 36 -5.71 -5.20 -7.61
C ARG A 36 -6.98 -5.24 -6.78
N PHE A 37 -6.87 -5.29 -5.46
CA PHE A 37 -8.01 -5.55 -4.58
C PHE A 37 -8.52 -4.32 -3.85
N TRP A 38 -7.73 -3.25 -3.73
CA TRP A 38 -8.18 -2.03 -3.05
C TRP A 38 -8.80 -1.02 -4.00
N GLU A 39 -9.92 -0.45 -3.57
CA GLU A 39 -10.55 0.66 -4.27
C GLU A 39 -9.59 1.87 -4.39
N PRO A 40 -9.69 2.68 -5.46
CA PRO A 40 -8.88 3.88 -5.62
C PRO A 40 -8.82 4.80 -4.39
N ARG A 41 -9.95 5.00 -3.70
CA ARG A 41 -9.98 5.85 -2.49
C ARG A 41 -9.15 5.29 -1.33
N MET A 42 -9.09 3.96 -1.17
CA MET A 42 -8.30 3.32 -0.12
C MET A 42 -6.81 3.51 -0.39
N ARG A 43 -6.39 3.33 -1.64
CA ARG A 43 -5.01 3.54 -2.06
C ARG A 43 -4.57 4.99 -1.86
N ARG A 44 -5.42 5.96 -2.22
CA ARG A 44 -5.14 7.39 -1.96
C ARG A 44 -4.97 7.69 -0.48
N ALA A 45 -5.82 7.14 0.38
CA ALA A 45 -5.71 7.38 1.81
C ALA A 45 -4.47 6.72 2.45
N LEU A 46 -4.10 5.52 2.00
CA LEU A 46 -2.87 4.86 2.44
C LEU A 46 -1.63 5.69 2.06
N LEU A 47 -1.57 6.17 0.82
CA LEU A 47 -0.48 7.03 0.35
C LEU A 47 -0.45 8.36 1.10
N ALA A 48 -1.60 9.00 1.31
CA ALA A 48 -1.69 10.23 2.08
C ALA A 48 -1.21 10.05 3.53
N HIS A 49 -1.48 8.90 4.16
CA HIS A 49 -0.95 8.58 5.49
C HIS A 49 0.58 8.43 5.48
N VAL A 50 1.12 7.74 4.47
CA VAL A 50 2.57 7.61 4.28
C VAL A 50 3.25 8.96 4.10
N ASP A 51 2.60 9.88 3.39
CA ASP A 51 3.12 11.24 3.16
C ASP A 51 3.01 12.13 4.40
N ALA A 52 1.94 11.97 5.19
CA ALA A 52 1.66 12.80 6.37
C ALA A 52 2.44 12.37 7.63
N THR A 53 2.93 11.13 7.65
CA THR A 53 3.72 10.58 8.76
C THR A 53 5.13 10.28 8.25
N GLU A 54 6.09 9.98 9.13
CA GLU A 54 7.48 9.65 8.73
C GLU A 54 7.57 8.30 7.99
N GLY A 55 6.96 8.20 6.81
CA GLY A 55 6.87 7.03 5.96
C GLY A 55 5.78 6.02 6.35
N GLY A 56 4.70 6.43 7.01
CA GLY A 56 3.56 5.56 7.32
C GLY A 56 3.62 4.92 8.70
N GLU A 57 3.42 5.71 9.76
CA GLU A 57 3.38 5.23 11.13
C GLU A 57 2.40 4.04 11.29
N GLY A 58 2.84 2.99 11.99
CA GLY A 58 2.06 1.77 12.20
C GLY A 58 2.12 0.75 11.06
N LEU A 59 2.66 1.08 9.90
CA LEU A 59 2.88 0.10 8.83
C LEU A 59 4.12 -0.74 9.10
N ASP A 60 4.03 -2.03 8.79
CA ASP A 60 5.16 -2.94 8.91
C ASP A 60 6.27 -2.57 7.91
N PRO A 61 7.56 -2.83 8.23
CA PRO A 61 8.68 -2.43 7.38
C PRO A 61 8.56 -2.89 5.92
N ILE A 62 8.13 -4.14 5.69
CA ILE A 62 7.97 -4.70 4.34
C ILE A 62 6.86 -4.01 3.54
N VAL A 63 5.81 -3.52 4.22
CA VAL A 63 4.72 -2.77 3.59
C VAL A 63 5.18 -1.36 3.22
N ARG A 64 5.94 -0.71 4.10
CA ARG A 64 6.55 0.60 3.81
C ARG A 64 7.50 0.51 2.61
N GLU A 65 8.30 -0.56 2.54
CA GLU A 65 9.21 -0.84 1.43
C GLU A 65 8.44 -1.07 0.12
N ALA A 66 7.38 -1.89 0.14
CA ALA A 66 6.50 -2.10 -1.02
C ALA A 66 5.86 -0.81 -1.54
N ILE A 67 5.37 0.05 -0.64
CA ILE A 67 4.79 1.34 -1.02
C ILE A 67 5.86 2.25 -1.63
N ALA A 68 7.05 2.32 -1.04
CA ALA A 68 8.14 3.16 -1.54
C ALA A 68 8.63 2.69 -2.93
N ALA A 69 8.85 1.39 -3.11
CA ALA A 69 9.34 0.81 -4.35
C ALA A 69 8.31 0.89 -5.51
N HIS A 70 7.01 0.83 -5.20
CA HIS A 70 5.96 0.71 -6.20
C HIS A 70 4.93 1.85 -6.16
N ARG A 71 5.27 3.01 -5.57
CA ARG A 71 4.36 4.14 -5.37
C ARG A 71 3.55 4.52 -6.60
N ALA A 72 4.24 4.70 -7.74
CA ALA A 72 3.61 5.09 -9.00
C ALA A 72 2.54 4.10 -9.48
N SER A 73 2.66 2.82 -9.12
CA SER A 73 1.66 1.79 -9.46
C SER A 73 0.43 1.80 -8.54
N LEU A 74 0.61 2.29 -7.32
CA LEU A 74 -0.42 2.38 -6.29
C LEU A 74 -1.26 3.64 -6.43
N GLU A 75 -0.67 4.73 -6.95
CA GLU A 75 -1.37 5.96 -7.31
C GLU A 75 -2.47 5.67 -8.32
N PRO A 76 -3.76 5.82 -7.95
CA PRO A 76 -4.84 5.61 -8.90
C PRO A 76 -4.89 6.76 -9.90
N ALA A 77 -5.26 6.47 -11.14
CA ALA A 77 -5.44 7.48 -12.17
C ALA A 77 -6.31 8.65 -11.64
N PRO A 78 -5.99 9.90 -12.02
CA PRO A 78 -6.83 11.03 -11.69
C PRO A 78 -8.25 10.74 -12.18
N VAL A 79 -9.24 11.06 -11.34
CA VAL A 79 -10.63 10.96 -11.77
C VAL A 79 -10.78 11.91 -12.95
N ALA A 80 -11.04 11.38 -14.14
CA ALA A 80 -11.37 12.21 -15.30
C ALA A 80 -12.62 13.00 -14.93
N VAL A 81 -12.48 14.30 -14.73
CA VAL A 81 -13.61 15.19 -14.50
C VAL A 81 -14.31 15.31 -15.85
N ALA A 82 -15.43 14.60 -16.02
CA ALA A 82 -16.29 14.83 -17.18
C ALA A 82 -16.80 16.28 -17.09
N SER A 83 -16.49 17.07 -18.12
CA SER A 83 -17.01 18.44 -18.29
C SER A 83 -18.46 18.41 -18.76
#